data_AF-A0A9E4YKP8-F1
#
_entry.id   AF-A0A9E4YKP8-F1
#
_cell.length_a   1.000
_cell.length_b   1.000
_cell.length_c   1.000
_cell.angle_alpha   90.00
_cell.angle_beta   90.00
_cell.angle_gamma   90.00
#
_symmetry.space_group_name_H-M   'P 1'
#
loop_
_entity.id
_entity.type
_entity.pdbx_description
1 polymer ?
#
loop_
_entity_poly.entity_id
_entity_poly.type
_entity_poly.pdbx_seq_one_letter_code
_entity_poly.pdbx_strand_id
1 'polypeptide(L)'
;VSQPDTGEQALEITEALVRSNAVDVIIIDSVAALVPRAEIEGEMGDSLPGLQARLMSQALRKLTGAIARSRTAVIFINQLREKIGVVFGNPETTPGGRALKFYSSVRIDLRRIETLKQQQTPIGLRVRAKVVKNKVAAPFRQGEFDIMFDKTHAGISREGDLLDMGVELETIKKMGSFFSYGDLRLGQGRENSKAYLRENPTLTAEIEKEIREASGLVPKPDAEGDAAPKDQAEHEEQRAPAEELVE
;
A
#
# COMPACT_ATOMS: atom_id res chain seq x y z
N VAL A 1 13.02 -9.99 15.51
CA VAL A 1 11.70 -10.67 15.38
C VAL A 1 11.20 -10.92 16.79
N SER A 2 9.99 -10.46 17.12
CA SER A 2 9.37 -10.67 18.44
C SER A 2 8.21 -11.65 18.27
N GLN A 3 8.05 -12.60 19.20
CA GLN A 3 6.93 -13.54 19.24
C GLN A 3 6.17 -13.31 20.55
N PRO A 4 5.20 -12.37 20.56
CA PRO A 4 4.42 -12.08 21.75
C PRO A 4 3.44 -13.20 22.06
N ASP A 5 3.19 -13.43 23.35
CA ASP A 5 2.27 -14.44 23.87
C ASP A 5 0.80 -14.01 23.73
N THR A 6 0.52 -12.71 23.80
CA THR A 6 -0.84 -12.15 23.77
C THR A 6 -0.97 -10.97 22.81
N GLY A 7 -2.20 -10.72 22.35
CA GLY A 7 -2.52 -9.57 21.51
C GLY A 7 -2.24 -8.23 22.19
N GLU A 8 -2.54 -8.12 23.48
CA GLU A 8 -2.21 -6.95 24.31
C GLU A 8 -0.70 -6.68 24.30
N GLN A 9 0.10 -7.69 24.63
CA GLN A 9 1.56 -7.58 24.67
C GLN A 9 2.13 -7.18 23.30
N ALA A 10 1.63 -7.78 22.22
CA ALA A 10 2.05 -7.43 20.86
C ALA A 10 1.84 -5.93 20.54
N LEU A 11 0.69 -5.40 20.93
CA LEU A 11 0.31 -4.01 20.69
C LEU A 11 1.06 -3.04 21.63
N GLU A 12 1.36 -3.44 22.87
CA GLU A 12 2.19 -2.69 23.81
C GLU A 12 3.65 -2.61 23.34
N ILE A 13 4.22 -3.73 22.87
CA ILE A 13 5.56 -3.74 22.25
C ILE A 13 5.58 -2.79 21.05
N THR A 14 4.55 -2.86 20.20
CA THR A 14 4.43 -1.96 19.05
C THR A 14 4.40 -0.49 19.50
N GLU A 15 3.61 -0.16 20.52
CA GLU A 15 3.53 1.21 21.04
C GLU A 15 4.89 1.69 21.59
N ALA A 16 5.59 0.84 22.35
CA ALA A 16 6.90 1.16 22.90
C ALA A 16 7.93 1.42 21.78
N LEU A 17 7.94 0.60 20.73
CA LEU A 17 8.83 0.76 19.57
C LEU A 17 8.52 2.02 18.75
N VAL A 18 7.23 2.35 18.59
CA VAL A 18 6.83 3.61 17.93
C VAL A 18 7.29 4.81 18.75
N ARG A 19 7.10 4.77 20.08
CA ARG A 19 7.45 5.90 20.97
C ARG A 19 8.95 6.10 21.14
N SER A 20 9.75 5.05 20.97
CA SER A 20 11.21 5.17 21.05
C SER A 20 11.79 5.95 19.87
N ASN A 21 11.06 6.09 18.76
CA ASN A 21 11.54 6.64 17.49
C ASN A 21 12.81 5.96 16.95
N ALA A 22 13.13 4.76 17.42
CA ALA A 22 14.31 4.00 17.02
C ALA A 22 14.05 3.08 15.82
N VAL A 23 12.78 2.96 15.38
CA VAL A 23 12.35 2.05 14.33
C VAL A 23 11.53 2.80 13.30
N ASP A 24 11.89 2.67 12.02
CA ASP A 24 11.20 3.32 10.91
C ASP A 24 9.98 2.52 10.41
N VAL A 25 10.03 1.18 10.50
CA VAL A 25 8.95 0.31 10.02
C VAL A 25 8.71 -0.83 10.99
N ILE A 26 7.44 -1.03 11.37
CA ILE A 26 6.99 -2.16 12.19
C ILE A 26 5.91 -2.92 11.42
N ILE A 27 6.07 -4.24 11.33
CA ILE A 27 5.09 -5.13 10.69
C ILE A 27 4.49 -6.04 11.75
N ILE A 28 3.16 -6.09 11.82
CA ILE A 28 2.39 -7.01 12.66
C ILE A 28 1.79 -8.08 11.75
N ASP A 29 2.36 -9.28 11.83
CA ASP A 29 1.93 -10.47 11.10
C ASP A 29 1.39 -11.53 12.08
N SER A 30 0.08 -11.64 12.31
CA SER A 30 -1.03 -10.91 11.66
C SER A 30 -2.08 -10.49 12.69
N VAL A 31 -2.99 -9.59 12.30
CA VAL A 31 -4.11 -9.17 13.15
C VAL A 31 -4.97 -10.35 13.61
N ALA A 32 -5.13 -11.37 12.77
CA ALA A 32 -5.88 -12.57 13.12
C ALA A 32 -5.28 -13.31 14.32
N ALA A 33 -3.95 -13.22 14.50
CA ALA A 33 -3.21 -13.87 15.58
C ALA A 33 -3.06 -12.98 16.84
N LEU A 34 -3.60 -11.76 16.84
CA LEU A 34 -3.67 -10.91 18.03
C LEU A 34 -4.79 -11.39 18.95
N VAL A 35 -4.57 -12.55 19.59
CA VAL A 35 -5.53 -13.20 20.48
C VAL A 35 -5.45 -12.55 21.86
N PRO A 36 -6.56 -12.01 22.40
CA PRO A 36 -6.58 -11.42 23.73
C PRO A 36 -6.20 -12.42 24.81
N ARG A 37 -5.51 -11.97 25.86
CA ARG A 37 -5.11 -12.82 26.99
C ARG A 37 -6.24 -13.66 27.58
N ALA A 38 -7.41 -13.05 27.78
CA ALA A 38 -8.57 -13.73 28.36
C ALA A 38 -9.12 -14.86 27.46
N GLU A 39 -8.85 -14.82 26.15
CA GLU A 39 -9.22 -15.91 25.23
C GLU A 39 -8.18 -17.05 25.27
N ILE A 40 -6.90 -16.74 25.52
CA ILE A 40 -5.83 -17.74 25.68
C ILE A 40 -5.94 -18.49 27.01
N GLU A 41 -6.29 -17.78 28.08
CA GLU A 41 -6.44 -18.35 29.43
C GLU A 41 -7.82 -19.02 29.66
N GLY A 42 -8.79 -18.76 28.77
CA GLY A 42 -10.13 -19.34 28.84
C GLY A 42 -10.21 -20.77 28.30
N GLU A 43 -11.38 -21.40 28.44
CA GLU A 43 -11.63 -22.73 27.91
C GLU A 43 -12.10 -22.69 26.44
N MET A 44 -11.81 -23.77 25.69
CA MET A 44 -12.31 -23.90 24.33
C MET A 44 -13.84 -23.94 24.32
N GLY A 45 -14.46 -22.94 23.69
CA GLY A 45 -15.92 -22.81 23.61
C GLY A 45 -16.47 -21.65 24.45
N ASP A 46 -15.63 -20.99 25.26
CA ASP A 46 -16.02 -19.78 25.97
C ASP A 46 -16.44 -18.68 25.01
N SER A 47 -17.60 -18.08 25.27
CA SER A 47 -18.14 -17.01 24.45
C SER A 47 -17.65 -15.65 24.93
N LEU A 48 -16.65 -15.09 24.25
CA LEU A 48 -16.13 -13.74 24.48
C LEU A 48 -16.37 -12.83 23.27
N PRO A 49 -17.64 -12.51 22.95
CA PRO A 49 -17.99 -11.86 21.69
C PRO A 49 -17.34 -10.48 21.56
N GLY A 50 -16.58 -10.29 20.47
CA GLY A 50 -16.00 -9.00 20.11
C GLY A 50 -14.81 -8.56 20.96
N LEU A 51 -14.22 -9.45 21.76
CA LEU A 51 -13.07 -9.12 22.62
C LEU A 51 -11.89 -8.56 21.80
N GLN A 52 -11.49 -9.27 20.74
CA GLN A 52 -10.44 -8.82 19.83
C GLN A 52 -10.76 -7.46 19.17
N ALA A 53 -12.02 -7.22 18.79
CA ALA A 53 -12.43 -5.95 18.18
C ALA A 53 -12.34 -4.77 19.18
N ARG A 54 -12.64 -5.01 20.45
CA ARG A 54 -12.48 -4.01 21.53
C ARG A 54 -11.00 -3.72 21.79
N LEU A 55 -10.18 -4.77 21.90
CA LEU A 55 -8.72 -4.64 22.04
C LEU A 55 -8.14 -3.77 20.92
N MET A 56 -8.43 -4.11 19.66
CA MET A 56 -7.96 -3.35 18.49
C MET A 56 -8.43 -1.89 18.52
N SER A 57 -9.68 -1.63 18.92
CA SER A 57 -10.22 -0.27 18.99
C SER A 57 -9.51 0.59 20.05
N GLN A 58 -9.19 0.00 21.20
CA GLN A 58 -8.47 0.68 22.28
C GLN A 58 -7.01 0.91 21.91
N ALA A 59 -6.33 -0.12 21.39
CA ALA A 59 -4.93 -0.04 21.02
C ALA A 59 -4.69 0.94 19.88
N LEU A 60 -5.49 0.88 18.80
CA LEU A 60 -5.33 1.80 17.67
C LEU A 60 -5.59 3.26 18.05
N ARG A 61 -6.48 3.52 19.02
CA ARG A 61 -6.70 4.88 19.53
C ARG A 61 -5.43 5.46 20.16
N LYS A 62 -4.69 4.65 20.93
CA LYS A 62 -3.41 5.05 21.55
C LYS A 62 -2.28 5.12 20.52
N LEU A 63 -2.15 4.06 19.70
CA LEU A 63 -1.11 3.92 18.68
C LEU A 63 -1.15 5.02 17.64
N THR A 64 -2.33 5.40 17.15
CA THR A 64 -2.45 6.45 16.11
C THR A 64 -1.84 7.77 16.57
N GLY A 65 -2.06 8.15 17.83
CA GLY A 65 -1.45 9.35 18.40
C GLY A 65 0.07 9.25 18.51
N ALA A 66 0.60 8.08 18.84
CA ALA A 66 2.05 7.86 18.90
C ALA A 66 2.68 7.87 17.49
N ILE A 67 2.07 7.17 16.53
CA ILE A 67 2.51 7.08 15.12
C ILE A 67 2.55 8.47 14.48
N ALA A 68 1.55 9.31 14.71
CA ALA A 68 1.49 10.64 14.12
C ALA A 68 2.62 11.57 14.59
N ARG A 69 3.24 11.30 15.74
CA ARG A 69 4.37 12.06 16.28
C ARG A 69 5.72 11.40 16.01
N SER A 70 5.73 10.18 15.46
CA SER A 70 6.94 9.47 15.07
C SER A 70 7.14 9.53 13.55
N ARG A 71 8.29 9.04 13.09
CA ARG A 71 8.54 8.76 11.67
C ARG A 71 8.35 7.28 11.34
N THR A 72 7.62 6.55 12.18
CA THR A 72 7.44 5.10 12.07
C THR A 72 6.20 4.75 11.25
N ALA A 73 6.36 3.93 10.23
CA ALA A 73 5.24 3.27 9.55
C ALA A 73 4.88 1.96 10.27
N VAL A 74 3.59 1.78 10.57
CA VAL A 74 3.08 0.52 11.14
C VAL A 74 2.19 -0.18 10.13
N ILE A 75 2.58 -1.40 9.75
CA ILE A 75 1.91 -2.23 8.75
C ILE A 75 1.23 -3.40 9.46
N PHE A 76 -0.07 -3.54 9.26
CA PHE A 76 -0.84 -4.68 9.76
C PHE A 76 -1.15 -5.64 8.61
N ILE A 77 -0.70 -6.88 8.74
CA ILE A 77 -1.11 -7.97 7.85
C ILE A 77 -2.42 -8.54 8.41
N ASN A 78 -3.40 -8.76 7.52
CA ASN A 78 -4.69 -9.31 7.91
C ASN A 78 -5.18 -10.33 6.91
N GLN A 79 -6.03 -11.23 7.39
CA GLN A 79 -6.59 -12.32 6.61
C GLN A 79 -8.02 -11.98 6.19
N LEU A 80 -8.45 -12.53 5.06
CA LEU A 80 -9.86 -12.51 4.68
C LEU A 80 -10.59 -13.68 5.39
N ARG A 81 -11.81 -13.41 5.81
CA ARG A 81 -12.78 -14.36 6.35
C ARG A 81 -14.11 -14.09 5.66
N GLU A 82 -14.97 -15.09 5.59
CA GLU A 82 -16.34 -14.91 5.09
C GLU A 82 -17.30 -14.72 6.27
N LYS A 83 -18.19 -13.74 6.17
CA LYS A 83 -19.26 -13.54 7.13
C LYS A 83 -20.43 -14.45 6.78
N ILE A 84 -20.71 -15.42 7.66
CA ILE A 84 -21.87 -16.32 7.53
C ILE A 84 -23.17 -15.49 7.55
N GLY A 85 -24.11 -15.84 6.67
CA GLY A 85 -25.46 -15.23 6.63
C GLY A 85 -25.59 -13.97 5.76
N VAL A 86 -24.56 -13.60 5.00
CA VAL A 86 -24.68 -12.52 4.00
C VAL A 86 -25.22 -13.10 2.68
N VAL A 87 -26.49 -12.81 2.37
CA VAL A 87 -27.16 -13.29 1.14
C VAL A 87 -27.02 -12.30 -0.03
N PHE A 88 -26.63 -11.05 0.25
CA PHE A 88 -26.45 -9.99 -0.75
C PHE A 88 -25.22 -9.13 -0.43
N GLY A 89 -24.44 -8.79 -1.47
CA GLY A 89 -23.21 -7.99 -1.35
C GLY A 89 -21.94 -8.82 -1.14
N ASN A 90 -20.82 -8.16 -0.83
CA ASN A 90 -19.54 -8.84 -0.58
C ASN A 90 -19.53 -9.49 0.82
N PRO A 91 -19.42 -10.84 0.93
CA PRO A 91 -19.37 -11.54 2.22
C PRO A 91 -18.02 -11.42 2.93
N GLU A 92 -16.98 -10.91 2.26
CA GLU A 92 -15.64 -10.82 2.82
C GLU A 92 -15.53 -9.81 3.97
N THR A 93 -14.93 -10.27 5.06
CA THR A 93 -14.62 -9.47 6.24
C THR A 93 -13.19 -9.75 6.71
N THR A 94 -12.71 -8.93 7.64
CA THR A 94 -11.36 -9.01 8.20
C THR A 94 -11.43 -9.13 9.73
N PRO A 95 -10.62 -9.98 10.38
CA PRO A 95 -10.46 -10.05 11.83
C PRO A 95 -10.09 -8.69 12.47
N GLY A 96 -10.29 -8.57 13.79
CA GLY A 96 -9.98 -7.35 14.55
C GLY A 96 -11.04 -6.24 14.48
N GLY A 97 -12.24 -6.53 13.98
CA GLY A 97 -13.35 -5.57 13.92
C GLY A 97 -13.17 -4.47 12.88
N ARG A 98 -13.80 -3.30 13.12
CA ARG A 98 -13.82 -2.18 12.15
C ARG A 98 -12.72 -1.14 12.37
N ALA A 99 -12.10 -1.10 13.54
CA ALA A 99 -11.18 -0.02 13.92
C ALA A 99 -10.04 0.17 12.91
N LEU A 100 -9.37 -0.93 12.54
CA LEU A 100 -8.25 -0.87 11.59
C LEU A 100 -8.67 -0.29 10.22
N LYS A 101 -9.90 -0.55 9.77
CA LYS A 101 -10.42 0.02 8.51
C LYS A 101 -10.52 1.54 8.56
N PHE A 102 -10.74 2.14 9.74
CA PHE A 102 -10.87 3.58 9.91
C PHE A 102 -9.54 4.27 10.20
N TYR A 103 -8.71 3.68 11.06
CA TYR A 103 -7.41 4.25 11.46
C TYR A 103 -6.33 4.15 10.38
N SER A 104 -6.35 3.10 9.54
CA SER A 104 -5.39 2.96 8.43
C SER A 104 -5.40 4.16 7.48
N SER A 105 -4.22 4.66 7.12
CA SER A 105 -4.07 5.69 6.08
C SER A 105 -4.18 5.10 4.68
N VAL A 106 -3.61 3.91 4.48
CA VAL A 106 -3.65 3.16 3.22
C VAL A 106 -4.12 1.73 3.51
N ARG A 107 -4.94 1.18 2.62
CA ARG A 107 -5.32 -0.25 2.63
C ARG A 107 -5.12 -0.83 1.25
N ILE A 108 -4.42 -1.95 1.19
CA ILE A 108 -4.11 -2.68 -0.03
C ILE A 108 -4.79 -4.05 0.08
N ASP A 109 -5.62 -4.37 -0.91
CA ASP A 109 -6.17 -5.73 -1.11
C ASP A 109 -5.24 -6.47 -2.07
N LEU A 110 -4.64 -7.57 -1.61
CA LEU A 110 -3.71 -8.39 -2.38
C LEU A 110 -4.44 -9.67 -2.81
N ARG A 111 -4.50 -9.91 -4.12
CA ARG A 111 -5.12 -11.12 -4.68
C ARG A 111 -4.18 -11.79 -5.68
N ARG A 112 -4.03 -13.11 -5.54
CA ARG A 112 -3.43 -13.94 -6.58
C ARG A 112 -4.32 -13.93 -7.81
N ILE A 113 -3.75 -13.62 -8.97
CA ILE A 113 -4.41 -13.67 -10.27
C ILE A 113 -4.13 -15.03 -10.91
N GLU A 114 -2.85 -15.37 -11.08
CA GLU A 114 -2.45 -16.57 -11.80
C GLU A 114 -1.21 -17.22 -11.16
N THR A 115 -0.93 -18.44 -11.61
CA THR A 115 0.30 -19.16 -11.25
C THR A 115 1.23 -19.09 -12.42
N LEU A 116 2.40 -18.51 -12.22
CA LEU A 116 3.46 -18.50 -13.23
C LEU A 116 4.08 -19.89 -13.27
N LYS A 117 4.12 -20.50 -14.46
CA LYS A 117 4.69 -21.82 -14.68
C LYS A 117 5.78 -21.76 -15.73
N GLN A 118 6.87 -22.48 -15.49
CA GLN A 118 7.84 -22.80 -16.52
C GLN A 118 7.69 -24.28 -16.84
N GLN A 119 7.29 -24.58 -18.08
CA GLN A 119 6.86 -25.92 -18.47
C GLN A 119 5.72 -26.42 -17.57
N GLN A 120 5.98 -27.33 -16.63
CA GLN A 120 5.00 -27.85 -15.66
C GLN A 120 5.25 -27.42 -14.22
N THR A 121 6.37 -26.74 -13.95
CA THR A 121 6.76 -26.37 -12.58
C THR A 121 6.25 -24.96 -12.25
N PRO A 122 5.52 -24.76 -11.13
CA PRO A 122 5.13 -23.44 -10.66
C PRO A 122 6.38 -22.68 -10.19
N ILE A 123 6.68 -21.55 -10.83
CA ILE A 123 7.85 -20.72 -10.56
C ILE A 123 7.51 -19.42 -9.83
N GLY A 124 6.22 -19.07 -9.73
CA GLY A 124 5.78 -17.85 -9.05
C GLY A 124 4.27 -17.61 -9.15
N LEU A 125 3.86 -16.43 -8.71
CA LEU A 125 2.47 -15.96 -8.71
C LEU A 125 2.40 -14.56 -9.31
N ARG A 126 1.43 -14.31 -10.18
CA ARG A 126 1.04 -12.92 -10.49
C ARG A 126 0.04 -12.46 -9.45
N VAL A 127 0.30 -11.33 -8.83
CA VAL A 127 -0.51 -10.76 -7.74
C VAL A 127 -1.01 -9.39 -8.15
N ARG A 128 -2.29 -9.13 -7.90
CA ARG A 128 -2.92 -7.81 -8.00
C ARG A 128 -2.95 -7.15 -6.63
N ALA A 129 -2.41 -5.95 -6.54
CA ALA A 129 -2.54 -5.07 -5.40
C ALA A 129 -3.50 -3.93 -5.72
N LYS A 130 -4.68 -3.93 -5.10
CA LYS A 130 -5.68 -2.87 -5.24
C LYS A 130 -5.68 -1.96 -4.02
N VAL A 131 -5.50 -0.66 -4.22
CA VAL A 131 -5.57 0.33 -3.14
C VAL A 131 -7.03 0.64 -2.82
N VAL A 132 -7.61 -0.08 -1.86
CA VAL A 132 -9.03 0.04 -1.48
C VAL A 132 -9.30 1.21 -0.53
N LYS A 133 -8.25 1.81 0.04
CA LYS A 133 -8.31 3.06 0.81
C LYS A 133 -7.00 3.80 0.65
N ASN A 134 -7.06 5.09 0.41
CA ASN A 134 -5.90 5.97 0.36
C ASN A 134 -6.26 7.34 0.94
N LYS A 135 -5.50 7.81 1.95
CA LYS A 135 -5.64 9.15 2.53
C LYS A 135 -4.57 10.14 2.06
N VAL A 136 -3.58 9.69 1.30
CA VAL A 136 -2.42 10.51 0.90
C VAL A 136 -2.36 10.77 -0.60
N ALA A 137 -3.11 10.01 -1.40
CA ALA A 137 -3.28 10.21 -2.84
C ALA A 137 -4.62 9.63 -3.31
N ALA A 138 -4.87 9.67 -4.63
CA ALA A 138 -6.07 9.09 -5.22
C ALA A 138 -6.22 7.59 -4.86
N PRO A 139 -7.38 7.16 -4.34
CA PRO A 139 -7.66 5.75 -4.08
C PRO A 139 -8.03 4.98 -5.35
N PHE A 140 -8.22 3.66 -5.22
CA PHE A 140 -8.73 2.75 -6.25
C PHE A 140 -7.83 2.47 -7.45
N ARG A 141 -6.60 2.96 -7.43
CA ARG A 141 -5.54 2.45 -8.33
C ARG A 141 -5.20 1.01 -7.98
N GLN A 142 -4.76 0.26 -8.97
CA GLN A 142 -4.28 -1.11 -8.81
C GLN A 142 -2.97 -1.28 -9.57
N GLY A 143 -2.11 -2.17 -9.08
CA GLY A 143 -0.91 -2.62 -9.76
C GLY A 143 -0.87 -4.13 -9.79
N GLU A 144 -0.20 -4.70 -10.78
CA GLU A 144 0.07 -6.13 -10.87
C GLU A 144 1.57 -6.34 -10.88
N PHE A 145 2.04 -7.35 -10.15
CA PHE A 145 3.44 -7.70 -10.08
C PHE A 145 3.60 -9.21 -9.88
N ASP A 146 4.78 -9.71 -10.22
CA ASP A 146 5.11 -11.11 -10.09
C ASP A 146 5.86 -11.37 -8.78
N ILE A 147 5.43 -12.36 -8.00
CA ILE A 147 6.16 -12.91 -6.86
C ILE A 147 6.79 -14.23 -7.30
N MET A 148 8.11 -14.28 -7.37
CA MET A 148 8.87 -15.45 -7.81
C MET A 148 9.25 -16.34 -6.61
N PHE A 149 9.32 -17.64 -6.85
CA PHE A 149 9.70 -18.66 -5.86
C PHE A 149 11.06 -19.30 -6.15
N ASP A 150 11.77 -18.83 -7.18
CA ASP A 150 13.07 -19.37 -7.53
C ASP A 150 14.07 -19.11 -6.38
N LYS A 151 15.02 -20.03 -6.19
CA LYS A 151 15.96 -19.95 -5.07
C LYS A 151 16.91 -18.75 -5.19
N THR A 152 17.05 -18.21 -6.39
CA THR A 152 17.99 -17.13 -6.73
C THR A 152 17.34 -15.75 -6.72
N HIS A 153 16.02 -15.63 -6.95
CA HIS A 153 15.31 -14.34 -7.05
C HIS A 153 13.94 -14.39 -6.36
N ALA A 154 13.87 -15.06 -5.20
CA ALA A 154 12.64 -15.14 -4.41
C ALA A 154 12.14 -13.75 -4.01
N GLY A 155 10.87 -13.46 -4.26
CA GLY A 155 10.22 -12.19 -3.92
C GLY A 155 9.62 -11.45 -5.11
N ILE A 156 9.37 -10.16 -4.95
CA ILE A 156 8.78 -9.31 -5.99
C ILE A 156 9.81 -9.10 -7.11
N SER A 157 9.41 -9.40 -8.34
CA SER A 157 10.27 -9.34 -9.52
C SER A 157 10.41 -7.91 -10.07
N ARG A 158 11.32 -7.11 -9.48
CA ARG A 158 11.60 -5.73 -9.91
C ARG A 158 11.82 -5.60 -11.42
N GLU A 159 12.61 -6.48 -12.04
CA GLU A 159 12.87 -6.38 -13.49
C GLU A 159 11.64 -6.72 -14.34
N GLY A 160 10.76 -7.58 -13.82
CA GLY A 160 9.48 -7.88 -14.46
C GLY A 160 8.55 -6.67 -14.44
N ASP A 161 8.50 -5.99 -13.31
CA ASP A 161 7.68 -4.78 -13.13
C ASP A 161 8.21 -3.63 -14.00
N LEU A 162 9.53 -3.45 -14.09
CA LEU A 162 10.15 -2.46 -14.97
C LEU A 162 9.86 -2.73 -16.45
N LEU A 163 9.85 -3.99 -16.88
CA LEU A 163 9.46 -4.34 -18.25
C LEU A 163 7.99 -4.03 -18.53
N ASP A 164 7.10 -4.39 -17.61
CA ASP A 164 5.66 -4.12 -17.77
C ASP A 164 5.38 -2.62 -17.82
N MET A 165 5.91 -1.87 -16.84
CA MET A 165 5.76 -0.41 -16.79
C MET A 165 6.45 0.27 -17.97
N GLY A 166 7.63 -0.19 -18.37
CA GLY A 166 8.37 0.38 -19.50
C GLY A 166 7.62 0.20 -20.82
N VAL A 167 6.93 -0.93 -21.01
CA VAL A 167 6.07 -1.13 -22.19
C VAL A 167 4.81 -0.26 -22.09
N GLU A 168 4.20 -0.15 -20.92
CA GLU A 168 3.00 0.68 -20.71
C GLU A 168 3.27 2.17 -20.93
N LEU A 169 4.44 2.65 -20.51
CA LEU A 169 4.88 4.05 -20.66
C LEU A 169 5.68 4.31 -21.94
N GLU A 170 5.75 3.33 -22.85
CA GLU A 170 6.45 3.39 -24.14
C GLU A 170 7.99 3.64 -24.08
N THR A 171 8.59 3.61 -22.89
CA THR A 171 10.06 3.62 -22.70
C THR A 171 10.73 2.37 -23.27
N ILE A 172 10.05 1.21 -23.19
CA ILE A 172 10.51 -0.07 -23.74
C ILE A 172 9.60 -0.46 -24.90
N LYS A 173 10.20 -0.66 -26.08
CA LYS A 173 9.48 -1.08 -27.28
C LYS A 173 9.37 -2.60 -27.33
N LYS A 174 8.14 -3.10 -27.47
CA LYS A 174 7.86 -4.53 -27.69
C LYS A 174 7.48 -4.78 -29.15
N MET A 175 8.36 -5.45 -29.90
CA MET A 175 8.10 -5.88 -31.28
C MET A 175 7.91 -7.39 -31.34
N GLY A 176 6.65 -7.83 -31.38
CA GLY A 176 6.30 -9.24 -31.30
C GLY A 176 6.73 -9.85 -29.96
N SER A 177 7.71 -10.76 -30.00
CA SER A 177 8.31 -11.35 -28.79
C SER A 177 9.56 -10.63 -28.30
N PHE A 178 10.08 -9.62 -29.02
CA PHE A 178 11.32 -8.94 -28.66
C PHE A 178 11.06 -7.66 -27.87
N PHE A 179 11.93 -7.40 -26.89
CA PHE A 179 11.95 -6.17 -26.10
C PHE A 179 13.22 -5.38 -26.43
N SER A 180 13.06 -4.06 -26.61
CA SER A 180 14.15 -3.14 -26.89
C SER A 180 14.02 -1.85 -26.09
N TYR A 181 15.15 -1.30 -25.65
CA TYR A 181 15.26 0.02 -25.04
C TYR A 181 16.11 0.90 -25.95
N GLY A 182 15.51 1.95 -26.53
CA GLY A 182 16.12 2.68 -27.64
C GLY A 182 16.47 1.72 -28.80
N ASP A 183 17.75 1.71 -29.20
CA ASP A 183 18.30 0.78 -30.20
C ASP A 183 18.85 -0.52 -29.60
N LEU A 184 18.94 -0.62 -28.27
CA LEU A 184 19.46 -1.79 -27.57
C LEU A 184 18.39 -2.87 -27.46
N ARG A 185 18.71 -4.08 -27.91
CA ARG A 185 17.83 -5.25 -27.77
C ARG A 185 18.04 -5.91 -26.41
N LEU A 186 17.01 -5.90 -25.56
CA LEU A 186 17.05 -6.51 -24.22
C LEU A 186 16.95 -8.03 -24.27
N GLY A 187 16.15 -8.58 -25.19
CA GLY A 187 16.00 -10.02 -25.34
C GLY A 187 14.78 -10.47 -26.11
N GLN A 188 14.69 -11.78 -26.33
CA GLN A 188 13.48 -12.45 -26.85
C GLN A 188 12.67 -13.03 -25.71
N GLY A 189 11.45 -12.53 -25.52
CA GLY A 189 10.56 -12.96 -24.47
C GLY A 189 10.85 -12.28 -23.14
N ARG A 190 9.86 -12.37 -22.24
CA ARG A 190 9.89 -11.71 -20.93
C ARG A 190 11.04 -12.21 -20.06
N GLU A 191 11.21 -13.53 -19.94
CA GLU A 191 12.21 -14.11 -19.03
C GLU A 191 13.65 -13.80 -19.44
N ASN A 192 13.98 -13.85 -20.73
CA ASN A 192 15.31 -13.50 -21.20
C ASN A 192 15.59 -12.00 -21.01
N SER A 193 14.59 -11.15 -21.22
CA SER A 193 14.73 -9.70 -20.99
C SER A 193 14.92 -9.40 -19.50
N LYS A 194 14.23 -10.12 -18.59
CA LYS A 194 14.46 -10.04 -17.14
C LYS A 194 15.88 -10.45 -16.77
N ALA A 195 16.38 -11.56 -17.33
CA ALA A 195 17.75 -12.00 -17.09
C ALA A 195 18.77 -10.94 -17.54
N TYR A 196 18.57 -10.34 -18.73
CA TYR A 196 19.43 -9.28 -19.23
C TYR A 196 19.45 -8.04 -18.31
N LEU A 197 18.30 -7.60 -17.82
CA LEU A 197 18.22 -6.47 -16.88
C LEU A 197 18.92 -6.78 -15.53
N ARG A 198 18.85 -8.02 -15.06
CA ARG A 198 19.58 -8.44 -13.84
C ARG A 198 21.09 -8.42 -14.03
N GLU A 199 21.56 -8.87 -15.19
CA GLU A 199 22.98 -8.88 -15.54
C GLU A 199 23.53 -7.46 -15.79
N ASN A 200 22.66 -6.48 -16.05
CA ASN A 200 23.03 -5.09 -16.34
C ASN A 200 22.38 -4.09 -15.36
N PRO A 201 22.81 -4.02 -14.09
CA PRO A 201 22.18 -3.15 -13.07
C PRO A 201 22.23 -1.66 -13.40
N THR A 202 23.28 -1.19 -14.09
CA THR A 202 23.43 0.22 -14.49
C THR A 202 22.34 0.64 -15.47
N LEU A 203 22.12 -0.16 -16.51
CA LEU A 203 21.02 0.03 -17.46
C LEU A 203 19.65 -0.07 -16.77
N THR A 204 19.48 -1.03 -15.88
CA THR A 204 18.22 -1.20 -15.13
C THR A 204 17.90 0.01 -14.26
N ALA A 205 18.91 0.65 -13.66
CA ALA A 205 18.73 1.88 -12.89
C ALA A 205 18.38 3.09 -13.78
N GLU A 206 18.95 3.16 -14.99
CA GLU A 206 18.62 4.19 -15.99
C GLU A 206 17.15 4.07 -16.43
N ILE A 207 16.73 2.85 -16.82
CA ILE A 207 15.36 2.54 -17.21
C ILE A 207 14.39 2.85 -16.06
N GLU A 208 14.73 2.47 -14.82
CA GLU A 208 13.89 2.78 -13.66
C GLU A 208 13.73 4.29 -13.45
N LYS A 209 14.81 5.06 -13.62
CA LYS A 209 14.78 6.51 -13.46
C LYS A 209 13.83 7.13 -14.50
N GLU A 210 13.96 6.76 -15.77
CA GLU A 210 13.10 7.26 -16.84
C GLU A 210 11.63 6.90 -16.61
N ILE A 211 11.35 5.66 -16.20
CA ILE A 211 9.99 5.19 -15.84
C ILE A 211 9.42 6.01 -14.67
N ARG A 212 10.22 6.31 -13.63
CA ARG A 212 9.77 7.12 -12.48
C ARG A 212 9.49 8.58 -12.87
N GLU A 213 10.28 9.14 -13.77
CA GLU A 213 10.08 10.49 -14.31
C GLU A 213 8.81 10.54 -15.17
N ALA A 214 8.62 9.59 -16.08
CA ALA A 214 7.43 9.49 -16.94
C ALA A 214 6.14 9.25 -16.14
N SER A 215 6.22 8.49 -15.04
CA SER A 215 5.07 8.24 -14.15
C SER A 215 4.75 9.39 -13.19
N GLY A 216 5.53 10.48 -13.20
CA GLY A 216 5.33 11.65 -12.33
C GLY A 216 5.58 11.37 -10.85
N LEU A 217 6.34 10.31 -10.52
CA LEU A 217 6.66 9.92 -9.15
C LEU A 217 7.91 10.62 -8.59
N VAL A 218 8.70 11.26 -9.46
CA VAL A 218 9.80 12.13 -9.04
C VAL A 218 9.22 13.52 -8.78
N PRO A 219 9.34 14.09 -7.56
CA PRO A 219 9.05 15.50 -7.38
C PRO A 219 10.00 16.26 -8.30
N LYS A 220 9.45 17.04 -9.24
CA LYS A 220 10.25 18.03 -9.95
C LYS A 220 10.91 18.88 -8.87
N PRO A 221 12.25 19.09 -8.87
CA PRO A 221 12.85 20.03 -7.94
C PRO A 221 12.09 21.34 -8.12
N ASP A 222 11.50 21.81 -7.01
CA ASP A 222 10.53 22.89 -7.01
C ASP A 222 11.05 24.07 -7.85
N ALA A 223 10.26 24.45 -8.86
CA ALA A 223 10.35 25.81 -9.35
C ALA A 223 9.95 26.70 -8.17
N GLU A 224 10.93 27.42 -7.63
CA GLU A 224 10.71 28.45 -6.61
C GLU A 224 9.57 29.39 -7.05
N GLY A 225 8.62 29.60 -6.14
CA GLY A 225 7.68 30.71 -6.19
C GLY A 225 6.26 30.32 -6.59
N ASP A 226 5.43 30.05 -5.58
CA ASP A 226 4.20 30.84 -5.52
C ASP A 226 3.86 31.18 -4.07
N ALA A 227 3.52 32.45 -3.89
CA ALA A 227 3.40 33.13 -2.62
C ALA A 227 2.15 32.66 -1.85
N ALA A 228 2.24 32.75 -0.52
CA ALA A 228 1.14 32.54 0.41
C ALA A 228 -0.12 33.34 0.00
N PRO A 229 -1.33 32.78 0.18
CA PRO A 229 -2.56 33.52 -0.08
C PRO A 229 -2.67 34.67 0.93
N LYS A 230 -2.69 35.91 0.42
CA LYS A 230 -3.09 37.08 1.20
C LYS A 230 -4.59 37.01 1.44
N ASP A 231 -4.98 37.06 2.71
CA ASP A 231 -6.34 37.30 3.16
C ASP A 231 -6.95 38.51 2.42
N GLN A 232 -8.08 38.29 1.74
CA GLN A 232 -8.97 39.35 1.28
C GLN A 232 -10.17 39.39 2.24
N ALA A 233 -9.99 40.13 3.33
CA ALA A 233 -11.10 40.75 4.04
C ALA A 233 -11.22 42.17 3.47
N GLU A 234 -12.27 42.42 2.69
CA GLU A 234 -12.90 43.75 2.47
C GLU A 234 -14.00 43.59 1.40
N HIS A 235 -15.25 43.44 1.85
CA HIS A 235 -16.43 43.59 1.00
C HIS A 235 -17.57 44.25 1.80
N GLU A 236 -17.34 45.50 2.19
CA GLU A 236 -18.33 46.57 2.40
C GLU A 236 -17.72 47.73 1.60
N GLU A 237 -18.36 48.45 0.69
CA GLU A 237 -19.71 48.99 0.67
C GLU A 237 -19.80 49.72 -0.70
N GLN A 238 -20.81 49.43 -1.53
CA GLN A 238 -21.17 50.28 -2.68
C GLN A 238 -22.59 49.97 -3.15
N ARG A 239 -23.57 50.57 -2.47
CA ARG A 239 -24.91 50.81 -3.02
C ARG A 239 -24.93 52.24 -3.58
N ALA A 240 -25.17 52.34 -4.89
CA ALA A 240 -25.36 53.61 -5.61
C ALA A 240 -26.64 54.35 -5.15
N PRO A 241 -26.70 55.69 -5.31
CA PRO A 241 -27.77 56.51 -4.74
C PRO A 241 -29.05 56.42 -5.56
N ALA A 242 -30.20 56.44 -4.89
CA ALA A 242 -31.49 56.63 -5.52
C ALA A 242 -31.71 58.14 -5.75
N GLU A 243 -31.88 58.52 -7.01
CA GLU A 243 -32.30 59.85 -7.43
C GLU A 243 -33.73 60.13 -6.96
N GLU A 244 -33.92 61.23 -6.24
CA GLU A 244 -35.18 61.96 -6.12
C GLU A 244 -35.48 62.67 -7.44
N LEU A 245 -36.69 62.50 -7.99
CA LEU A 245 -37.36 63.49 -8.83
C LEU A 245 -38.89 63.25 -8.82
N VAL A 246 -39.57 64.05 -7.99
CA VAL A 246 -40.75 64.91 -8.30
C VAL A 246 -41.75 64.37 -9.34
N GLU A 247 -42.96 64.01 -8.91
CA GLU A 247 -44.20 64.85 -8.95
C GLU A 247 -45.31 64.21 -8.10
#